data_AF-A0A953ZYK2-F1
#
_entry.id   AF-A0A953ZYK2-F1
#
_cell.length_a   1.000
_cell.length_b   1.000
_cell.length_c   1.000
_cell.angle_alpha   90.00
_cell.angle_beta   90.00
_cell.angle_gamma   90.00
#
_symmetry.space_group_name_H-M   'P 1'
#
loop_
_entity.id
_entity.type
_entity.pdbx_description
1 polymer ?
#
loop_
_entity_poly.entity_id
_entity_poly.type
_entity_poly.pdbx_seq_one_letter_code
_entity_poly.pdbx_strand_id
1 'polypeptide(L)'
;MGVVAVVLGQLLFSLQPEQELLRFGIPLPDQHLAAGLRVARGRGSLQWRRLQARPDPHTGRTWVELCVRVPGARRGGPLLHVYAGGVGAVDPERGDVVRRTVEDRLAADGRVHEEVWRWCSGQLDRSCTTEFAARTDLGDGEAFLAGESLSSGGVPDRFLAAGIAPRTWRRVGLLPRGGTLAADLRQRLLRTATRLHEEQTRRGSGDYRRSKGVVTNLEFDTTLALARLGMATGDRVLLARAWRAARHSVDIDLDPNTGLHHRHGLDHHSGPADPGHTWLSGVLLVGCLAAEERWIAAAQRIARGLARHPPGGQGRDDRVRDVGWPLLEMETWLRFADDREVAAACAGLVGRLLRRWDDANGVFRFGEGIRSRSPVYEEPLWVTAGCLVPGLRAYELRTRDRRVAEVLAVLQRRVRQLVLNGKPGLPLRCWLRAGQIVGQARVGGTPSGYLLLEGLAPRDLSRCLRRGPVRSALGDVPGEDDVDLPTSFTMAARCWWIYR
;
A
#
# COMPACT_ATOMS: atom_id res chain seq x y z
N MET A 1 -47.35 -7.21 27.81
CA MET A 1 -46.79 -6.44 26.68
C MET A 1 -45.28 -6.36 26.86
N GLY A 2 -44.53 -7.21 26.17
CA GLY A 2 -43.06 -7.22 26.26
C GLY A 2 -42.50 -6.00 25.54
N VAL A 3 -41.84 -5.11 26.28
CA VAL A 3 -41.11 -3.97 25.68
C VAL A 3 -39.93 -4.57 24.91
N VAL A 4 -40.09 -4.70 23.60
CA VAL A 4 -38.97 -5.01 22.70
C VAL A 4 -38.06 -3.78 22.73
N ALA A 5 -36.99 -3.87 23.52
CA ALA A 5 -35.95 -2.85 23.50
C ALA A 5 -35.41 -2.76 22.07
N VAL A 6 -35.73 -1.65 21.39
CA VAL A 6 -35.17 -1.35 20.08
C VAL A 6 -33.70 -1.07 20.30
N VAL A 7 -32.86 -2.09 20.10
CA VAL A 7 -31.41 -1.93 20.09
C VAL A 7 -31.08 -0.99 18.92
N LEU A 8 -30.83 0.28 19.24
CA LEU A 8 -30.31 1.25 18.28
C LEU A 8 -28.94 0.76 17.83
N GLY A 9 -28.89 0.13 16.65
CA GLY A 9 -27.65 -0.39 16.08
C GLY A 9 -26.56 0.69 16.02
N GLN A 10 -25.31 0.30 16.28
CA GLN A 10 -24.17 1.20 16.26
C GLN A 10 -23.87 1.65 14.82
N LEU A 11 -23.83 2.97 14.57
CA LEU A 11 -23.42 3.51 13.28
C LEU A 11 -21.95 3.17 13.02
N LEU A 12 -21.68 2.43 11.95
CA LEU A 12 -20.32 2.06 11.56
C LEU A 12 -19.69 3.17 10.72
N PHE A 13 -20.36 3.53 9.61
CA PHE A 13 -19.88 4.58 8.71
C PHE A 13 -21.02 5.15 7.86
N SER A 14 -20.68 6.23 7.16
CA SER A 14 -21.55 6.87 6.19
C SER A 14 -20.82 7.00 4.85
N LEU A 15 -21.58 6.89 3.77
CA LEU A 15 -21.10 7.10 2.41
C LEU A 15 -22.11 7.93 1.62
N GLN A 16 -21.69 8.51 0.50
CA GLN A 16 -22.56 9.28 -0.38
C GLN A 16 -22.69 8.55 -1.72
N PRO A 17 -23.75 7.76 -1.92
CA PRO A 17 -23.87 6.92 -3.11
C PRO A 17 -24.13 7.83 -4.32
N GLU A 18 -23.26 7.77 -5.31
CA GLU A 18 -23.45 8.50 -6.57
C GLU A 18 -24.15 7.68 -7.64
N GLN A 19 -24.25 6.37 -7.42
CA GLN A 19 -24.92 5.39 -8.27
C GLN A 19 -25.82 4.49 -7.43
N GLU A 20 -26.85 3.91 -8.07
CA GLU A 20 -27.76 2.97 -7.41
C GLU A 20 -27.04 1.71 -6.89
N LEU A 21 -26.02 1.24 -7.60
CA LEU A 21 -25.37 -0.03 -7.32
C LEU A 21 -23.89 0.21 -7.01
N LEU A 22 -23.48 -0.15 -5.80
CA LEU A 22 -22.13 0.05 -5.28
C LEU A 22 -21.48 -1.28 -4.94
N ARG A 23 -20.19 -1.40 -5.25
CA ARG A 23 -19.30 -2.49 -4.86
C ARG A 23 -17.98 -1.90 -4.40
N PHE A 24 -17.58 -2.19 -3.17
CA PHE A 24 -16.31 -1.74 -2.61
C PHE A 24 -15.95 -2.60 -1.39
N GLY A 25 -14.67 -2.60 -1.01
CA GLY A 25 -14.26 -3.21 0.24
C GLY A 25 -13.97 -2.21 1.35
N ILE A 26 -14.17 -2.66 2.59
CA ILE A 26 -13.98 -1.85 3.79
C ILE A 26 -13.62 -2.74 4.99
N PRO A 27 -12.69 -2.32 5.87
CA PRO A 27 -12.36 -3.10 7.05
C PRO A 27 -13.31 -2.76 8.20
N LEU A 28 -14.04 -3.76 8.69
CA LEU A 28 -14.98 -3.61 9.80
C LEU A 28 -14.55 -4.47 11.00
N PRO A 29 -14.77 -4.02 12.25
CA PRO A 29 -14.54 -4.85 13.42
C PRO A 29 -15.30 -6.19 13.32
N ASP A 30 -14.63 -7.30 13.60
CA ASP A 30 -15.21 -8.63 13.38
C ASP A 30 -16.50 -8.86 14.19
N GLN A 31 -16.54 -8.32 15.41
CA GLN A 31 -17.73 -8.32 16.26
C GLN A 31 -18.97 -7.68 15.61
N HIS A 32 -18.80 -6.69 14.73
CA HIS A 32 -19.90 -6.05 14.03
C HIS A 32 -20.37 -6.88 12.83
N LEU A 33 -19.47 -7.63 12.19
CA LEU A 33 -19.83 -8.58 11.14
C LEU A 33 -20.62 -9.75 11.69
N ALA A 34 -20.24 -10.26 12.87
CA ALA A 34 -20.96 -11.33 13.56
C ALA A 34 -22.41 -10.93 13.92
N ALA A 35 -22.64 -9.65 14.21
CA ALA A 35 -23.97 -9.09 14.46
C ALA A 35 -24.81 -8.84 13.18
N GLY A 36 -24.24 -9.06 12.00
CA GLY A 36 -24.86 -8.68 10.73
C GLY A 36 -24.76 -7.18 10.44
N LEU A 37 -25.02 -6.83 9.17
CA LEU A 37 -24.96 -5.45 8.68
C LEU A 37 -26.32 -5.04 8.13
N ARG A 38 -26.64 -3.75 8.23
CA ARG A 38 -27.81 -3.18 7.55
C ARG A 38 -27.59 -1.74 7.13
N VAL A 39 -28.33 -1.33 6.11
CA VAL A 39 -28.52 0.08 5.77
C VAL A 39 -29.69 0.67 6.57
N ALA A 40 -29.75 2.01 6.66
CA ALA A 40 -30.91 2.69 7.25
C ALA A 40 -32.24 2.19 6.63
N ARG A 41 -33.28 2.02 7.46
CA ARG A 41 -34.56 1.39 7.05
C ARG A 41 -35.15 2.12 5.83
N GLY A 42 -35.57 1.35 4.82
CA GLY A 42 -36.18 1.87 3.59
C GLY A 42 -35.21 2.48 2.57
N ARG A 43 -33.89 2.42 2.79
CA ARG A 43 -32.91 3.11 1.91
C ARG A 43 -32.12 2.20 0.96
N GLY A 44 -32.39 0.91 0.93
CA GLY A 44 -31.67 -0.01 0.05
C GLY A 44 -31.52 -1.42 0.60
N SER A 45 -30.83 -2.29 -0.16
CA SER A 45 -30.40 -3.62 0.24
C SER A 45 -28.88 -3.71 0.28
N LEU A 46 -28.35 -4.63 1.09
CA LEU A 46 -26.93 -4.84 1.29
C LEU A 46 -26.64 -6.33 1.33
N GLN A 47 -25.55 -6.72 0.68
CA GLN A 47 -24.93 -8.03 0.75
C GLN A 47 -23.45 -7.82 1.08
N TRP A 48 -22.86 -8.75 1.82
CA TRP A 48 -21.45 -8.66 2.15
C TRP A 48 -20.80 -10.04 2.25
N ARG A 49 -19.49 -10.07 2.04
CA ARG A 49 -18.67 -11.27 2.28
C ARG A 49 -17.27 -10.90 2.73
N ARG A 50 -16.61 -11.80 3.46
CA ARG A 50 -15.23 -11.60 3.89
C ARG A 50 -14.28 -11.70 2.71
N LEU A 51 -13.34 -10.76 2.63
CA LEU A 51 -12.19 -10.81 1.71
C LEU A 51 -10.97 -11.45 2.37
N GLN A 52 -10.95 -11.52 3.70
CA GLN A 52 -9.92 -12.17 4.50
C GLN A 52 -10.54 -13.23 5.43
N ALA A 53 -9.84 -14.34 5.63
CA ALA A 53 -10.36 -15.46 6.43
C ALA A 53 -10.47 -15.12 7.92
N ARG A 54 -9.49 -14.39 8.47
CA ARG A 54 -9.40 -14.04 9.89
C ARG A 54 -9.22 -12.53 10.06
N PRO A 55 -9.66 -11.93 11.17
CA PRO A 55 -9.41 -10.51 11.45
C PRO A 55 -7.92 -10.20 11.57
N ASP A 56 -7.53 -8.98 11.23
CA ASP A 56 -6.19 -8.44 11.47
C ASP A 56 -5.88 -8.54 12.98
N PRO A 57 -4.81 -9.25 13.38
CA PRO A 57 -4.50 -9.52 14.78
C PRO A 57 -4.22 -8.25 15.60
N HIS A 58 -3.90 -7.14 14.96
CA HIS A 58 -3.59 -5.87 15.63
C HIS A 58 -4.79 -4.96 15.76
N THR A 59 -5.70 -5.00 14.79
CA THR A 59 -6.85 -4.07 14.75
C THR A 59 -8.19 -4.74 15.07
N GLY A 60 -8.25 -6.07 15.06
CA GLY A 60 -9.48 -6.84 15.21
C GLY A 60 -10.48 -6.63 14.07
N ARG A 61 -10.01 -6.14 12.91
CA ARG A 61 -10.84 -5.78 11.75
C ARG A 61 -10.68 -6.78 10.62
N THR A 62 -11.78 -7.00 9.91
CA THR A 62 -11.89 -7.90 8.77
C THR A 62 -12.28 -7.08 7.54
N TRP A 63 -11.48 -7.16 6.48
CA TRP A 63 -11.87 -6.67 5.17
C TRP A 63 -13.06 -7.46 4.64
N VAL A 64 -14.10 -6.74 4.25
CA VAL A 64 -15.28 -7.30 3.59
C VAL A 64 -15.54 -6.58 2.29
N GLU A 65 -16.06 -7.32 1.31
CA GLU A 65 -16.74 -6.75 0.16
C GLU A 65 -18.16 -6.37 0.58
N LEU A 66 -18.57 -5.16 0.24
CA LEU A 66 -19.93 -4.66 0.38
C LEU A 66 -20.53 -4.42 -1.00
N CYS A 67 -21.66 -5.05 -1.25
CA CYS A 67 -22.50 -4.82 -2.42
C CYS A 67 -23.81 -4.18 -1.95
N VAL A 68 -24.07 -2.96 -2.39
CA VAL A 68 -25.19 -2.16 -1.90
C VAL A 68 -26.03 -1.69 -3.08
N ARG A 69 -27.35 -1.87 -2.97
CA ARG A 69 -28.32 -1.24 -3.87
C ARG A 69 -29.09 -0.15 -3.14
N VAL A 70 -29.05 1.07 -3.66
CA VAL A 70 -29.72 2.27 -3.15
C VAL A 70 -30.62 2.85 -4.25
N PRO A 71 -31.89 2.44 -4.34
CA PRO A 71 -32.79 2.90 -5.41
C PRO A 71 -32.87 4.43 -5.49
N GLY A 72 -32.68 4.97 -6.69
CA GLY A 72 -32.72 6.42 -6.94
C GLY A 72 -31.51 7.21 -6.44
N ALA A 73 -30.42 6.54 -6.02
CA ALA A 73 -29.18 7.22 -5.68
C ALA A 73 -28.59 7.97 -6.89
N ARG A 74 -28.06 9.15 -6.62
CA ARG A 74 -27.46 10.05 -7.60
C ARG A 74 -26.42 10.92 -6.91
N ARG A 75 -25.46 11.45 -7.68
CA ARG A 75 -24.46 12.39 -7.17
C ARG A 75 -25.13 13.59 -6.46
N GLY A 76 -24.64 13.92 -5.26
CA GLY A 76 -25.25 14.93 -4.40
C GLY A 76 -26.47 14.46 -3.59
N GLY A 77 -26.86 13.18 -3.71
CA GLY A 77 -27.94 12.58 -2.94
C GLY A 77 -27.65 12.46 -1.44
N PRO A 78 -28.65 12.00 -0.65
CA PRO A 78 -28.53 11.91 0.80
C PRO A 78 -27.49 10.85 1.21
N LEU A 79 -26.89 11.04 2.39
CA LEU A 79 -25.97 10.06 2.95
C LEU A 79 -26.67 8.72 3.20
N LEU A 80 -25.97 7.64 2.86
CA LEU A 80 -26.28 6.29 3.29
C LEU A 80 -25.52 5.99 4.58
N HIS A 81 -26.23 5.46 5.57
CA HIS A 81 -25.66 5.02 6.84
C HIS A 81 -25.68 3.50 6.93
N VAL A 82 -24.54 2.91 7.30
CA VAL A 82 -24.39 1.48 7.55
C VAL A 82 -24.23 1.26 9.05
N TYR A 83 -25.04 0.36 9.59
CA TYR A 83 -25.11 0.05 11.01
C TYR A 83 -24.73 -1.41 11.27
N ALA A 84 -24.18 -1.68 12.45
CA ALA A 84 -24.13 -3.03 13.01
C ALA A 84 -25.52 -3.47 13.49
N GLY A 85 -25.74 -4.78 13.49
CA GLY A 85 -27.01 -5.38 13.87
C GLY A 85 -27.94 -5.39 12.66
N GLY A 86 -28.15 -6.56 12.07
CA GLY A 86 -28.95 -6.70 10.85
C GLY A 86 -29.00 -8.14 10.34
N VAL A 87 -29.20 -8.28 9.05
CA VAL A 87 -29.15 -9.58 8.36
C VAL A 87 -27.71 -10.08 8.28
N GLY A 88 -27.55 -11.39 8.09
CA GLY A 88 -26.25 -12.04 7.87
C GLY A 88 -25.59 -11.59 6.56
N ALA A 89 -24.80 -12.46 5.92
CA ALA A 89 -24.12 -12.13 4.66
C ALA A 89 -25.09 -11.73 3.53
N VAL A 90 -26.30 -12.29 3.55
CA VAL A 90 -27.40 -12.05 2.61
C VAL A 90 -28.67 -11.78 3.41
N ASP A 91 -29.50 -10.86 2.91
CA ASP A 91 -30.84 -10.61 3.43
C ASP A 91 -31.79 -11.74 3.00
N PRO A 92 -32.29 -12.58 3.92
CA PRO A 92 -33.14 -13.72 3.55
C PRO A 92 -34.48 -13.28 2.93
N GLU A 93 -34.97 -12.07 3.23
CA GLU A 93 -36.24 -11.57 2.68
C GLU A 93 -36.08 -10.94 1.30
N ARG A 94 -34.87 -10.45 0.97
CA ARG A 94 -34.61 -9.70 -0.27
C ARG A 94 -33.75 -10.45 -1.28
N GLY A 95 -33.13 -11.55 -0.88
CA GLY A 95 -32.22 -12.33 -1.70
C GLY A 95 -30.90 -11.62 -2.00
N ASP A 96 -30.20 -12.13 -3.01
CA ASP A 96 -28.88 -11.61 -3.39
C ASP A 96 -29.00 -10.21 -4.02
N VAL A 97 -28.16 -9.27 -3.56
CA VAL A 97 -27.99 -7.98 -4.23
C VAL A 97 -27.25 -8.18 -5.56
N VAL A 98 -26.29 -9.10 -5.56
CA VAL A 98 -25.46 -9.44 -6.71
C VAL A 98 -25.05 -10.91 -6.68
N ARG A 99 -25.04 -11.54 -7.85
CA ARG A 99 -24.46 -12.87 -8.07
C ARG A 99 -23.22 -12.73 -8.92
N ARG A 100 -22.11 -13.33 -8.47
CA ARG A 100 -20.85 -13.39 -9.22
C ARG A 100 -20.69 -14.75 -9.85
N THR A 101 -20.32 -14.78 -11.12
CA THR A 101 -19.87 -15.97 -11.83
C THR A 101 -18.47 -15.72 -12.37
N VAL A 102 -17.65 -16.76 -12.39
CA VAL A 102 -16.27 -16.71 -12.88
C VAL A 102 -16.11 -17.84 -13.88
N GLU A 103 -15.52 -17.53 -15.04
CA GLU A 103 -15.25 -18.47 -16.10
C GLU A 103 -13.82 -18.30 -16.61
N ASP A 104 -13.10 -19.43 -16.72
CA ASP A 104 -11.79 -19.50 -17.36
C ASP A 104 -11.93 -20.25 -18.68
N ARG A 105 -11.44 -19.66 -19.76
CA ARG A 105 -11.44 -20.28 -21.10
C ARG A 105 -10.09 -20.14 -21.79
N LEU A 106 -9.75 -21.15 -22.59
CA LEU A 106 -8.59 -21.08 -23.47
C LEU A 106 -8.97 -20.32 -24.74
N ALA A 107 -8.12 -19.38 -25.15
CA ALA A 107 -8.20 -18.62 -26.39
C ALA A 107 -6.95 -18.91 -27.25
N ALA A 108 -6.95 -18.45 -28.51
CA ALA A 108 -5.83 -18.71 -29.42
C ALA A 108 -4.52 -18.03 -28.96
N ASP A 109 -4.64 -16.89 -28.29
CA ASP A 109 -3.56 -16.03 -27.81
C ASP A 109 -3.19 -16.28 -26.33
N GLY A 110 -3.97 -17.08 -25.60
CA GLY A 110 -3.69 -17.42 -24.21
C GLY A 110 -4.91 -17.85 -23.42
N ARG A 111 -5.00 -17.40 -22.16
CA ARG A 111 -6.11 -17.74 -21.26
C ARG A 111 -6.94 -16.50 -20.95
N VAL A 112 -8.26 -16.63 -21.08
CA VAL A 112 -9.20 -15.56 -20.74
C VAL A 112 -9.92 -15.90 -19.45
N HIS A 113 -9.83 -15.00 -18.48
CA HIS A 113 -10.55 -15.02 -17.22
C HIS A 113 -11.68 -13.99 -17.27
N GLU A 114 -12.93 -14.43 -17.24
CA GLU A 114 -14.11 -13.57 -17.22
C GLU A 114 -14.82 -13.64 -15.87
N GLU A 115 -15.02 -12.48 -15.25
CA GLU A 115 -15.86 -12.31 -14.08
C GLU A 115 -17.12 -11.52 -14.45
N VAL A 116 -18.28 -12.03 -14.07
CA VAL A 116 -19.58 -11.40 -14.32
C VAL A 116 -20.33 -11.19 -13.02
N TRP A 117 -20.73 -9.94 -12.76
CA TRP A 117 -21.60 -9.56 -11.64
C TRP A 117 -23.00 -9.27 -12.17
N ARG A 118 -23.96 -10.12 -11.82
CA ARG A 118 -25.38 -9.94 -12.15
C ARG A 118 -26.10 -9.33 -10.95
N TRP A 119 -26.49 -8.08 -11.08
CA TRP A 119 -27.20 -7.34 -10.03
C TRP A 119 -28.68 -7.69 -10.02
N CYS A 120 -29.32 -7.55 -8.86
CA CYS A 120 -30.76 -7.74 -8.71
C CYS A 120 -31.63 -6.78 -9.55
N SER A 121 -31.05 -5.69 -10.08
CA SER A 121 -31.71 -4.81 -11.06
C SER A 121 -31.70 -5.35 -12.49
N GLY A 122 -30.98 -6.45 -12.76
CA GLY A 122 -30.72 -6.96 -14.10
C GLY A 122 -29.45 -6.38 -14.77
N GLN A 123 -28.83 -5.35 -14.19
CA GLN A 123 -27.57 -4.81 -14.71
C GLN A 123 -26.44 -5.86 -14.60
N LEU A 124 -25.55 -5.86 -15.59
CA LEU A 124 -24.36 -6.71 -15.64
C LEU A 124 -23.11 -5.84 -15.59
N ASP A 125 -22.16 -6.21 -14.74
CA ASP A 125 -20.76 -5.78 -14.92
C ASP A 125 -19.94 -6.97 -15.37
N ARG A 126 -18.94 -6.70 -16.21
CA ARG A 126 -17.99 -7.70 -16.68
C ARG A 126 -16.58 -7.19 -16.50
N SER A 127 -15.70 -8.07 -16.04
CA SER A 127 -14.25 -7.89 -16.11
C SER A 127 -13.68 -9.07 -16.88
N CYS A 128 -12.85 -8.79 -17.87
CA CYS A 128 -12.23 -9.81 -18.70
C CYS A 128 -10.73 -9.56 -18.72
N THR A 129 -9.95 -10.53 -18.29
CA THR A 129 -8.49 -10.50 -18.35
C THR A 129 -8.02 -11.56 -19.33
N THR A 130 -7.22 -11.16 -20.32
CA THR A 130 -6.49 -12.11 -21.17
C THR A 130 -5.05 -12.19 -20.71
N GLU A 131 -4.59 -13.36 -20.27
CA GLU A 131 -3.19 -13.68 -20.02
C GLU A 131 -2.57 -14.29 -21.28
N PHE A 132 -1.51 -13.69 -21.81
CA PHE A 132 -0.95 -14.09 -23.10
C PHE A 132 0.04 -15.25 -22.95
N ALA A 133 -0.11 -16.28 -23.78
CA ALA A 133 0.78 -17.44 -23.78
C ALA A 133 2.08 -17.22 -24.58
N ALA A 134 2.07 -16.26 -25.51
CA ALA A 134 3.20 -15.89 -26.35
C ALA A 134 3.19 -14.37 -26.57
N ARG A 135 4.26 -13.83 -27.17
CA ARG A 135 4.26 -12.43 -27.60
C ARG A 135 3.08 -12.20 -28.55
N THR A 136 2.22 -11.25 -28.21
CA THR A 136 0.99 -10.94 -28.97
C THR A 136 0.98 -9.47 -29.34
N ASP A 137 1.03 -9.16 -30.63
CA ASP A 137 0.90 -7.80 -31.15
C ASP A 137 -0.59 -7.47 -31.36
N LEU A 138 -1.07 -6.35 -30.80
CA LEU A 138 -2.50 -5.97 -30.86
C LEU A 138 -2.85 -5.10 -32.09
N GLY A 139 -1.89 -4.85 -32.98
CA GLY A 139 -2.09 -4.11 -34.23
C GLY A 139 -2.03 -2.58 -34.12
N ASP A 140 -1.92 -2.02 -32.91
CA ASP A 140 -1.77 -0.59 -32.62
C ASP A 140 -0.31 -0.19 -32.29
N GLY A 141 0.63 -1.08 -32.58
CA GLY A 141 2.05 -0.93 -32.23
C GLY A 141 2.37 -1.35 -30.80
N GLU A 142 1.38 -1.79 -30.01
CA GLU A 142 1.62 -2.42 -28.71
C GLU A 142 1.77 -3.94 -28.84
N ALA A 143 2.69 -4.48 -28.05
CA ALA A 143 2.94 -5.90 -27.94
C ALA A 143 2.95 -6.30 -26.48
N PHE A 144 2.26 -7.38 -26.16
CA PHE A 144 2.27 -8.00 -24.84
C PHE A 144 3.17 -9.23 -24.87
N LEU A 145 3.95 -9.43 -23.82
CA LEU A 145 4.85 -10.57 -23.68
C LEU A 145 4.14 -11.78 -23.08
N ALA A 146 4.75 -12.96 -23.23
CA ALA A 146 4.24 -14.17 -22.58
C ALA A 146 4.20 -13.98 -21.04
N GLY A 147 3.05 -14.29 -20.43
CA GLY A 147 2.80 -14.09 -19.00
C GLY A 147 2.22 -12.72 -18.64
N GLU A 148 2.33 -11.72 -19.52
CA GLU A 148 1.63 -10.46 -19.33
C GLU A 148 0.12 -10.66 -19.53
N SER A 149 -0.67 -9.74 -18.98
CA SER A 149 -2.13 -9.75 -19.08
C SER A 149 -2.67 -8.43 -19.60
N LEU A 150 -3.80 -8.47 -20.28
CA LEU A 150 -4.60 -7.30 -20.62
C LEU A 150 -5.97 -7.40 -19.94
N SER A 151 -6.22 -6.52 -18.98
CA SER A 151 -7.54 -6.41 -18.33
C SER A 151 -8.42 -5.38 -19.02
N SER A 152 -9.61 -5.82 -19.44
CA SER A 152 -10.70 -5.02 -19.97
C SER A 152 -11.92 -5.04 -19.05
N GLY A 153 -12.76 -4.01 -19.17
CA GLY A 153 -13.84 -3.76 -18.22
C GLY A 153 -13.33 -3.07 -16.95
N GLY A 154 -14.23 -2.31 -16.31
CA GLY A 154 -13.85 -1.43 -15.22
C GLY A 154 -14.84 -1.48 -14.06
N VAL A 155 -14.44 -2.15 -12.99
CA VAL A 155 -15.00 -1.96 -11.65
C VAL A 155 -14.73 -0.57 -11.03
N PRO A 156 -13.79 0.32 -11.47
CA PRO A 156 -13.52 1.56 -10.76
C PRO A 156 -14.78 2.39 -10.52
N ASP A 157 -15.70 2.40 -11.47
CA ASP A 157 -16.86 3.29 -11.40
C ASP A 157 -17.72 3.03 -10.16
N ARG A 158 -17.94 1.77 -9.78
CA ARG A 158 -18.75 1.44 -8.61
C ARG A 158 -18.06 1.71 -7.29
N PHE A 159 -16.77 1.39 -7.20
CA PHE A 159 -15.96 1.70 -6.03
C PHE A 159 -15.87 3.21 -5.84
N LEU A 160 -15.52 3.93 -6.91
CA LEU A 160 -15.39 5.39 -6.91
C LEU A 160 -16.74 6.06 -6.64
N ALA A 161 -17.85 5.49 -7.10
CA ALA A 161 -19.21 6.00 -6.87
C ALA A 161 -19.70 5.86 -5.42
N ALA A 162 -18.99 5.14 -4.54
CA ALA A 162 -19.36 5.05 -3.14
C ALA A 162 -19.20 6.39 -2.39
N GLY A 163 -18.38 7.33 -2.90
CA GLY A 163 -18.25 8.67 -2.33
C GLY A 163 -17.79 8.66 -0.86
N ILE A 164 -16.85 7.77 -0.53
CA ILE A 164 -16.40 7.57 0.86
C ILE A 164 -15.49 8.73 1.28
N ALA A 165 -15.99 9.55 2.21
CA ALA A 165 -15.26 10.72 2.69
C ALA A 165 -14.00 10.35 3.51
N PRO A 166 -12.96 11.20 3.52
CA PRO A 166 -11.74 10.98 4.32
C PRO A 166 -11.97 10.67 5.80
N ARG A 167 -12.98 11.29 6.41
CA ARG A 167 -13.37 11.01 7.81
C ARG A 167 -13.82 9.57 8.04
N THR A 168 -14.43 8.94 7.03
CA THR A 168 -14.87 7.54 7.09
C THR A 168 -13.66 6.62 7.08
N TRP A 169 -12.68 6.85 6.19
CA TRP A 169 -11.42 6.11 6.17
C TRP A 169 -10.67 6.15 7.50
N ARG A 170 -10.68 7.31 8.18
CA ARG A 170 -10.13 7.43 9.54
C ARG A 170 -10.90 6.62 10.58
N ARG A 171 -12.24 6.66 10.52
CA ARG A 171 -13.10 5.89 11.43
C ARG A 171 -12.89 4.39 11.29
N VAL A 172 -12.65 3.92 10.07
CA VAL A 172 -12.38 2.50 9.81
C VAL A 172 -10.91 2.10 9.96
N GLY A 173 -10.04 3.02 10.39
CA GLY A 173 -8.64 2.73 10.71
C GLY A 173 -7.70 2.66 9.50
N LEU A 174 -8.15 3.04 8.30
CA LEU A 174 -7.32 3.08 7.09
C LEU A 174 -6.52 4.37 6.94
N LEU A 175 -6.90 5.42 7.68
CA LEU A 175 -6.11 6.63 7.80
C LEU A 175 -5.98 7.02 9.28
N PRO A 176 -4.85 7.60 9.68
CA PRO A 176 -4.74 8.18 11.01
C PRO A 176 -5.50 9.51 11.13
N ARG A 177 -5.62 10.01 12.37
CA ARG A 177 -6.04 11.39 12.63
C ARG A 177 -4.86 12.32 12.40
N GLY A 178 -5.00 13.22 11.43
CA GLY A 178 -3.97 14.15 10.98
C GLY A 178 -3.92 15.47 11.78
N GLY A 179 -2.73 16.06 11.92
CA GLY A 179 -2.53 17.47 12.33
C GLY A 179 -2.58 18.49 11.18
N THR A 180 -2.33 19.78 11.49
CA THR A 180 -2.32 20.89 10.51
C THR A 180 -1.17 20.76 9.51
N LEU A 181 0.07 20.55 9.98
CA LEU A 181 1.23 20.32 9.10
C LEU A 181 0.99 19.20 8.10
N ALA A 182 0.36 18.11 8.56
CA ALA A 182 0.00 16.99 7.73
C ALA A 182 -1.01 17.39 6.63
N ALA A 183 -1.94 18.31 6.93
CA ALA A 183 -2.85 18.85 5.93
C ALA A 183 -2.12 19.66 4.85
N ASP A 184 -1.18 20.53 5.24
CA ASP A 184 -0.41 21.35 4.29
C ASP A 184 0.43 20.47 3.36
N LEU A 185 1.10 19.45 3.92
CA LEU A 185 1.87 18.47 3.14
C LEU A 185 0.99 17.68 2.17
N ARG A 186 -0.20 17.25 2.60
CA ARG A 186 -1.15 16.57 1.69
C ARG A 186 -1.64 17.48 0.56
N GLN A 187 -1.90 18.75 0.83
CA GLN A 187 -2.28 19.70 -0.22
C GLN A 187 -1.15 19.94 -1.21
N ARG A 188 0.10 19.98 -0.74
CA ARG A 188 1.28 20.04 -1.62
C ARG A 188 1.38 18.78 -2.48
N LEU A 189 1.32 17.60 -1.87
CA LEU A 189 1.36 16.33 -2.60
C LEU A 189 0.23 16.22 -3.62
N LEU A 190 -0.96 16.75 -3.31
CA LEU A 190 -2.07 16.80 -4.25
C LEU A 190 -1.74 17.65 -5.49
N ARG A 191 -1.16 18.84 -5.31
CA ARG A 191 -0.69 19.68 -6.43
C ARG A 191 0.41 19.00 -7.24
N THR A 192 1.36 18.37 -6.56
CA THR A 192 2.41 17.59 -7.23
C THR A 192 1.82 16.44 -8.04
N ALA A 193 0.83 15.74 -7.49
CA ALA A 193 0.21 14.61 -8.17
C ALA A 193 -0.42 15.02 -9.51
N THR A 194 -0.97 16.22 -9.64
CA THR A 194 -1.54 16.68 -10.92
C THR A 194 -0.50 16.91 -12.02
N ARG A 195 0.78 17.00 -11.67
CA ARG A 195 1.92 17.14 -12.60
C ARG A 195 2.57 15.81 -12.97
N LEU A 196 2.15 14.70 -12.37
CA LEU A 196 2.67 13.38 -12.74
C LEU A 196 2.19 13.00 -14.14
N HIS A 197 3.11 12.64 -15.02
CA HIS A 197 2.82 12.22 -16.39
C HIS A 197 2.70 10.69 -16.45
N GLU A 198 1.46 10.22 -16.50
CA GLU A 198 1.15 8.80 -16.69
C GLU A 198 1.33 8.43 -18.18
N GLU A 199 1.86 7.24 -18.46
CA GLU A 199 1.89 6.67 -19.80
C GLU A 199 0.45 6.47 -20.34
N GLN A 200 0.25 6.77 -21.61
CA GLN A 200 -1.09 6.76 -22.24
C GLN A 200 -1.38 5.49 -23.05
N THR A 201 -0.39 4.61 -23.22
CA THR A 201 -0.54 3.35 -23.95
C THR A 201 -1.30 2.32 -23.07
N ARG A 202 -1.92 1.28 -23.66
CA ARG A 202 -2.64 0.27 -22.86
C ARG A 202 -1.68 -0.47 -21.94
N ARG A 203 -0.50 -0.80 -22.45
CA ARG A 203 0.56 -1.46 -21.68
C ARG A 203 1.14 -0.54 -20.62
N GLY A 204 1.38 0.74 -20.91
CA GLY A 204 1.99 1.69 -19.97
C GLY A 204 1.03 2.27 -18.93
N SER A 205 -0.29 2.25 -19.16
CA SER A 205 -1.26 2.88 -18.26
C SER A 205 -1.14 2.39 -16.81
N GLY A 206 -0.91 3.32 -15.88
CA GLY A 206 -0.58 3.04 -14.48
C GLY A 206 0.89 3.31 -14.12
N ASP A 207 1.73 3.54 -15.12
CA ASP A 207 3.16 3.86 -14.99
C ASP A 207 3.46 5.34 -15.26
N TYR A 208 4.60 5.83 -14.74
CA TYR A 208 5.00 7.23 -14.71
C TYR A 208 6.44 7.41 -15.22
N ARG A 209 6.58 8.21 -16.29
CA ARG A 209 7.89 8.54 -16.89
C ARG A 209 8.73 9.40 -15.95
N ARG A 210 10.03 9.08 -15.89
CA ARG A 210 11.09 9.96 -15.39
C ARG A 210 11.87 10.59 -16.56
N SER A 211 12.71 11.56 -16.25
CA SER A 211 13.74 12.05 -17.18
C SER A 211 14.62 10.92 -17.76
N LYS A 212 14.98 11.03 -19.06
CA LYS A 212 15.76 10.02 -19.83
C LYS A 212 15.00 8.72 -20.18
N GLY A 213 13.67 8.75 -20.18
CA GLY A 213 12.85 7.65 -20.72
C GLY A 213 12.73 6.42 -19.83
N VAL A 214 13.19 6.47 -18.58
CA VAL A 214 13.02 5.36 -17.64
C VAL A 214 11.73 5.57 -16.85
N VAL A 215 10.97 4.51 -16.68
CA VAL A 215 9.76 4.47 -15.87
C VAL A 215 10.05 4.13 -14.40
N THR A 216 9.17 4.49 -13.47
CA THR A 216 9.50 4.57 -12.01
C THR A 216 8.47 3.95 -11.07
N ASN A 217 7.37 3.37 -11.58
CA ASN A 217 6.31 2.87 -10.71
C ASN A 217 6.76 1.77 -9.72
N LEU A 218 7.90 1.10 -9.94
CA LEU A 218 8.53 0.20 -8.97
C LEU A 218 9.84 0.69 -8.29
N GLU A 219 10.32 1.93 -8.45
CA GLU A 219 11.40 2.40 -7.53
C GLU A 219 10.87 2.50 -6.09
N PHE A 220 9.58 2.81 -5.95
CA PHE A 220 8.81 2.78 -4.70
C PHE A 220 7.35 2.40 -4.99
N ASP A 221 6.59 2.01 -3.96
CA ASP A 221 5.17 1.63 -4.07
C ASP A 221 4.26 2.82 -4.45
N THR A 222 4.19 3.11 -5.75
CA THR A 222 3.42 4.21 -6.36
C THR A 222 1.92 4.00 -6.16
N THR A 223 1.47 2.75 -6.25
CA THR A 223 0.08 2.35 -5.98
C THR A 223 -0.35 2.76 -4.58
N LEU A 224 0.45 2.47 -3.55
CA LEU A 224 0.18 2.83 -2.16
C LEU A 224 0.17 4.35 -1.95
N ALA A 225 1.12 5.06 -2.55
CA ALA A 225 1.21 6.53 -2.47
C ALA A 225 -0.06 7.20 -3.02
N LEU A 226 -0.49 6.82 -4.23
CA LEU A 226 -1.70 7.34 -4.87
C LEU A 226 -2.96 6.99 -4.06
N ALA A 227 -3.09 5.73 -3.61
CA ALA A 227 -4.24 5.27 -2.84
C ALA A 227 -4.38 6.03 -1.51
N ARG A 228 -3.29 6.18 -0.75
CA ARG A 228 -3.30 6.89 0.53
C ARG A 228 -3.64 8.37 0.35
N LEU A 229 -3.04 9.03 -0.64
CA LEU A 229 -3.34 10.43 -0.92
C LEU A 229 -4.80 10.61 -1.35
N GLY A 230 -5.29 9.81 -2.29
CA GLY A 230 -6.67 9.81 -2.76
C GLY A 230 -7.69 9.58 -1.64
N MET A 231 -7.46 8.60 -0.75
CA MET A 231 -8.30 8.40 0.43
C MET A 231 -8.26 9.61 1.37
N ALA A 232 -7.10 10.24 1.56
CA ALA A 232 -6.93 11.31 2.53
C ALA A 232 -7.50 12.65 2.07
N THR A 233 -7.53 12.90 0.76
CA THR A 233 -8.10 14.11 0.15
C THR A 233 -9.53 13.90 -0.36
N GLY A 234 -9.96 12.65 -0.55
CA GLY A 234 -11.21 12.32 -1.24
C GLY A 234 -11.11 12.49 -2.76
N ASP A 235 -9.89 12.58 -3.30
CA ASP A 235 -9.65 12.75 -4.73
C ASP A 235 -9.84 11.43 -5.47
N ARG A 236 -10.90 11.37 -6.27
CA ARG A 236 -11.28 10.18 -7.05
C ARG A 236 -10.38 9.95 -8.26
N VAL A 237 -9.76 10.99 -8.80
CA VAL A 237 -8.79 10.87 -9.90
C VAL A 237 -7.55 10.14 -9.38
N LEU A 238 -7.07 10.47 -8.18
CA LEU A 238 -5.96 9.76 -7.56
C LEU A 238 -6.30 8.30 -7.23
N LEU A 239 -7.51 8.01 -6.76
CA LEU A 239 -7.95 6.63 -6.54
C LEU A 239 -8.04 5.84 -7.85
N ALA A 240 -8.53 6.46 -8.93
CA ALA A 240 -8.53 5.85 -10.26
C ALA A 240 -7.10 5.59 -10.79
N ARG A 241 -6.16 6.50 -10.52
CA ARG A 241 -4.73 6.31 -10.84
C ARG A 241 -4.11 5.19 -10.02
N ALA A 242 -4.44 5.09 -8.73
CA ALA A 242 -3.99 3.98 -7.88
C ALA A 242 -4.51 2.64 -8.41
N TRP A 243 -5.77 2.60 -8.88
CA TRP A 243 -6.34 1.43 -9.54
C TRP A 243 -5.56 1.03 -10.80
N ARG A 244 -5.24 1.99 -11.68
CA ARG A 244 -4.46 1.72 -12.89
C ARG A 244 -3.03 1.27 -12.58
N ALA A 245 -2.38 1.89 -11.58
CA ALA A 245 -1.05 1.49 -11.12
C ALA A 245 -1.06 0.07 -10.53
N ALA A 246 -2.07 -0.29 -9.74
CA ALA A 246 -2.23 -1.66 -9.22
C ALA A 246 -2.42 -2.66 -10.37
N ARG A 247 -3.28 -2.31 -11.35
CA ARG A 247 -3.49 -3.13 -12.55
C ARG A 247 -2.17 -3.35 -13.29
N HIS A 248 -1.46 -2.29 -13.65
CA HIS A 248 -0.19 -2.36 -14.36
C HIS A 248 0.82 -3.23 -13.63
N SER A 249 0.93 -3.05 -12.31
CA SER A 249 1.82 -3.83 -11.46
C SER A 249 1.51 -5.35 -11.47
N VAL A 250 0.26 -5.74 -11.68
CA VAL A 250 -0.19 -7.15 -11.73
C VAL A 250 -0.18 -7.71 -13.15
N ASP A 251 -0.57 -6.90 -14.12
CA ASP A 251 -0.76 -7.28 -15.52
C ASP A 251 0.56 -7.30 -16.30
N ILE A 252 1.46 -6.38 -16.01
CA ILE A 252 2.69 -6.15 -16.80
C ILE A 252 3.93 -6.51 -15.99
N ASP A 253 4.07 -5.93 -14.81
CA ASP A 253 5.35 -5.96 -14.10
C ASP A 253 5.62 -7.27 -13.34
N LEU A 254 4.61 -8.10 -13.11
CA LEU A 254 4.72 -9.28 -12.25
C LEU A 254 5.17 -10.50 -13.03
N ASP A 255 6.32 -11.06 -12.68
CA ASP A 255 6.78 -12.34 -13.25
C ASP A 255 5.85 -13.48 -12.80
N PRO A 256 5.17 -14.18 -13.72
CA PRO A 256 4.26 -15.27 -13.37
C PRO A 256 4.97 -16.46 -12.71
N ASN A 257 6.28 -16.63 -12.91
CA ASN A 257 7.03 -17.77 -12.39
C ASN A 257 7.47 -17.57 -10.94
N THR A 258 8.05 -16.40 -10.65
CA THR A 258 8.58 -16.10 -9.31
C THR A 258 7.56 -15.39 -8.42
N GLY A 259 6.55 -14.73 -9.02
CA GLY A 259 5.66 -13.83 -8.32
C GLY A 259 6.33 -12.55 -7.85
N LEU A 260 7.53 -12.23 -8.35
CA LEU A 260 8.25 -10.98 -8.06
C LEU A 260 8.11 -9.99 -9.21
N HIS A 261 8.34 -8.71 -8.91
CA HIS A 261 8.32 -7.69 -9.96
C HIS A 261 9.59 -7.71 -10.79
N HIS A 262 9.44 -7.62 -12.12
CA HIS A 262 10.54 -7.37 -13.04
C HIS A 262 11.23 -6.04 -12.72
N ARG A 263 12.54 -5.98 -12.93
CA ARG A 263 13.26 -4.71 -12.86
C ARG A 263 12.84 -3.83 -14.04
N HIS A 264 12.42 -2.59 -13.77
CA HIS A 264 12.06 -1.68 -14.85
C HIS A 264 13.19 -1.34 -15.80
N GLY A 265 12.80 -1.19 -17.06
CA GLY A 265 13.52 -0.47 -18.11
C GLY A 265 12.51 0.11 -19.10
N LEU A 266 12.99 0.53 -20.27
CA LEU A 266 12.14 1.04 -21.35
C LEU A 266 11.01 0.07 -21.73
N ASP A 267 11.28 -1.23 -21.66
CA ASP A 267 10.32 -2.28 -22.03
C ASP A 267 9.68 -2.97 -20.81
N HIS A 268 9.73 -2.32 -19.63
CA HIS A 268 9.30 -2.86 -18.32
C HIS A 268 10.13 -4.06 -17.81
N HIS A 269 10.87 -4.77 -18.68
CA HIS A 269 11.71 -5.91 -18.33
C HIS A 269 13.20 -5.64 -18.65
N SER A 270 13.92 -4.93 -17.78
CA SER A 270 15.36 -4.68 -17.97
C SER A 270 16.26 -5.77 -17.41
N GLY A 271 15.70 -6.74 -16.69
CA GLY A 271 16.45 -7.79 -16.02
C GLY A 271 15.55 -8.78 -15.28
N PRO A 272 16.18 -9.72 -14.54
CA PRO A 272 15.45 -10.67 -13.72
C PRO A 272 14.63 -9.94 -12.65
N ALA A 273 13.59 -10.62 -12.16
CA ALA A 273 12.78 -10.09 -11.08
C ALA A 273 13.62 -9.81 -9.82
N ASP A 274 13.33 -8.70 -9.15
CA ASP A 274 14.14 -8.18 -8.05
C ASP A 274 13.31 -8.08 -6.76
N PRO A 275 13.62 -8.88 -5.73
CA PRO A 275 12.88 -8.81 -4.46
C PRO A 275 13.03 -7.43 -3.79
N GLY A 276 14.10 -6.67 -4.05
CA GLY A 276 14.33 -5.34 -3.47
C GLY A 276 13.40 -4.24 -3.99
N HIS A 277 12.71 -4.46 -5.12
CA HIS A 277 11.80 -3.51 -5.78
C HIS A 277 10.42 -4.14 -6.04
N THR A 278 10.00 -5.03 -5.16
CA THR A 278 8.71 -5.72 -5.24
C THR A 278 7.72 -5.13 -4.23
N TRP A 279 6.53 -4.72 -4.69
CA TRP A 279 5.56 -3.97 -3.87
C TRP A 279 4.22 -4.69 -3.74
N LEU A 280 3.88 -5.07 -2.51
CA LEU A 280 2.65 -5.79 -2.20
C LEU A 280 1.57 -4.86 -1.63
N SER A 281 1.97 -3.93 -0.76
CA SER A 281 1.10 -3.15 0.10
C SER A 281 0.08 -2.33 -0.69
N GLY A 282 0.51 -1.66 -1.76
CA GLY A 282 -0.36 -0.93 -2.67
C GLY A 282 -1.34 -1.83 -3.40
N VAL A 283 -0.87 -2.92 -4.00
CA VAL A 283 -1.70 -3.90 -4.72
C VAL A 283 -2.77 -4.50 -3.79
N LEU A 284 -2.38 -4.92 -2.58
CA LEU A 284 -3.30 -5.45 -1.59
C LEU A 284 -4.33 -4.41 -1.15
N LEU A 285 -3.90 -3.17 -0.85
CA LEU A 285 -4.80 -2.12 -0.41
C LEU A 285 -5.85 -1.80 -1.48
N VAL A 286 -5.43 -1.60 -2.73
CA VAL A 286 -6.35 -1.27 -3.82
C VAL A 286 -7.25 -2.47 -4.14
N GLY A 287 -6.70 -3.70 -4.15
CA GLY A 287 -7.48 -4.93 -4.27
C GLY A 287 -8.56 -5.03 -3.21
N CYS A 288 -8.24 -4.71 -1.96
CA CYS A 288 -9.22 -4.66 -0.88
C CYS A 288 -10.25 -3.53 -1.08
N LEU A 289 -9.83 -2.31 -1.45
CA LEU A 289 -10.75 -1.19 -1.65
C LEU A 289 -11.76 -1.43 -2.78
N ALA A 290 -11.32 -2.04 -3.88
CA ALA A 290 -12.16 -2.40 -5.02
C ALA A 290 -12.84 -3.77 -4.87
N ALA A 291 -12.52 -4.52 -3.81
CA ALA A 291 -12.92 -5.91 -3.60
C ALA A 291 -12.50 -6.87 -4.73
N GLU A 292 -11.37 -6.59 -5.37
CA GLU A 292 -10.81 -7.38 -6.48
C GLU A 292 -9.98 -8.58 -5.98
N GLU A 293 -10.56 -9.77 -6.09
CA GLU A 293 -9.90 -11.00 -5.66
C GLU A 293 -8.64 -11.31 -6.44
N ARG A 294 -8.63 -11.03 -7.75
CA ARG A 294 -7.45 -11.23 -8.59
C ARG A 294 -6.24 -10.46 -8.06
N TRP A 295 -6.45 -9.25 -7.54
CA TRP A 295 -5.38 -8.42 -6.98
C TRP A 295 -4.98 -8.86 -5.58
N ILE A 296 -5.93 -9.31 -4.77
CA ILE A 296 -5.63 -9.95 -3.48
C ILE A 296 -4.81 -11.24 -3.68
N ALA A 297 -5.16 -12.04 -4.68
CA ALA A 297 -4.41 -13.23 -5.08
C ALA A 297 -3.02 -12.86 -5.62
N ALA A 298 -2.90 -11.78 -6.41
CA ALA A 298 -1.60 -11.28 -6.85
C ALA A 298 -0.72 -10.84 -5.67
N ALA A 299 -1.28 -10.14 -4.68
CA ALA A 299 -0.58 -9.81 -3.44
C ALA A 299 -0.10 -11.07 -2.70
N GLN A 300 -0.93 -12.13 -2.63
CA GLN A 300 -0.49 -13.40 -2.06
C GLN A 300 0.68 -14.02 -2.83
N ARG A 301 0.64 -14.00 -4.17
CA ARG A 301 1.75 -14.48 -5.02
C ARG A 301 3.01 -13.70 -4.74
N ILE A 302 2.91 -12.37 -4.61
CA ILE A 302 4.04 -11.51 -4.25
C ILE A 302 4.64 -11.89 -2.90
N ALA A 303 3.82 -12.06 -1.86
CA ALA A 303 4.31 -12.44 -0.54
C ALA A 303 5.07 -13.79 -0.57
N ARG A 304 4.53 -14.77 -1.29
CA ARG A 304 5.15 -16.08 -1.44
C ARG A 304 6.40 -16.05 -2.32
N GLY A 305 6.41 -15.21 -3.35
CA GLY A 305 7.59 -14.94 -4.17
C GLY A 305 8.72 -14.39 -3.33
N LEU A 306 8.45 -13.38 -2.49
CA LEU A 306 9.42 -12.82 -1.55
C LEU A 306 9.92 -13.84 -0.52
N ALA A 307 9.05 -14.74 -0.08
CA ALA A 307 9.41 -15.81 0.86
C ALA A 307 10.36 -16.85 0.22
N ARG A 308 10.11 -17.21 -1.05
CA ARG A 308 10.89 -18.22 -1.80
C ARG A 308 12.18 -17.68 -2.41
N HIS A 309 12.19 -16.39 -2.73
CA HIS A 309 13.33 -15.71 -3.34
C HIS A 309 13.80 -14.57 -2.44
N PRO A 310 14.23 -14.87 -1.20
CA PRO A 310 14.65 -13.82 -0.29
C PRO A 310 15.91 -13.13 -0.82
N PRO A 311 16.08 -11.83 -0.52
CA PRO A 311 17.25 -11.05 -0.95
C PRO A 311 18.55 -11.73 -0.52
N GLY A 312 19.51 -11.81 -1.45
CA GLY A 312 20.75 -12.59 -1.32
C GLY A 312 22.04 -11.82 -1.60
N GLY A 313 22.01 -10.48 -1.63
CA GLY A 313 23.18 -9.65 -1.93
C GLY A 313 24.41 -9.99 -1.09
N GLN A 314 25.59 -9.85 -1.70
CA GLN A 314 26.90 -10.11 -1.07
C GLN A 314 27.85 -8.94 -1.29
N GLY A 315 28.94 -8.89 -0.50
CA GLY A 315 29.98 -7.89 -0.69
C GLY A 315 29.43 -6.48 -0.57
N ARG A 316 29.68 -5.63 -1.58
CA ARG A 316 29.17 -4.25 -1.63
C ARG A 316 27.73 -4.12 -2.14
N ASP A 317 27.21 -5.18 -2.76
CA ASP A 317 25.85 -5.20 -3.31
C ASP A 317 24.81 -5.65 -2.27
N ASP A 318 25.24 -6.03 -1.06
CA ASP A 318 24.35 -6.27 0.08
C ASP A 318 23.85 -4.94 0.65
N ARG A 319 22.61 -4.56 0.31
CA ARG A 319 21.99 -3.28 0.71
C ARG A 319 20.90 -3.48 1.75
N VAL A 320 20.76 -2.50 2.64
CA VAL A 320 19.74 -2.50 3.70
C VAL A 320 18.34 -2.54 3.10
N ARG A 321 18.11 -1.76 2.03
CA ARG A 321 16.78 -1.63 1.40
C ARG A 321 16.26 -2.94 0.82
N ASP A 322 17.17 -3.75 0.28
CA ASP A 322 16.83 -5.02 -0.36
C ASP A 322 16.33 -6.04 0.67
N VAL A 323 16.59 -5.83 1.97
CA VAL A 323 16.07 -6.65 3.08
C VAL A 323 14.89 -5.97 3.78
N GLY A 324 14.98 -4.65 3.99
CA GLY A 324 13.96 -3.89 4.72
C GLY A 324 12.61 -3.88 4.01
N TRP A 325 12.60 -3.67 2.68
CA TRP A 325 11.34 -3.66 1.92
C TRP A 325 10.65 -5.02 1.88
N PRO A 326 11.28 -6.13 1.48
CA PRO A 326 10.66 -7.45 1.53
C PRO A 326 10.07 -7.81 2.90
N LEU A 327 10.78 -7.49 3.98
CA LEU A 327 10.27 -7.74 5.32
C LEU A 327 8.99 -6.95 5.59
N LEU A 328 8.95 -5.66 5.23
CA LEU A 328 7.73 -4.85 5.41
C LEU A 328 6.57 -5.39 4.56
N GLU A 329 6.81 -5.73 3.31
CA GLU A 329 5.76 -6.22 2.39
C GLU A 329 5.20 -7.58 2.85
N MET A 330 6.05 -8.50 3.30
CA MET A 330 5.60 -9.78 3.86
C MET A 330 4.88 -9.62 5.20
N GLU A 331 5.34 -8.74 6.10
CA GLU A 331 4.61 -8.44 7.33
C GLU A 331 3.25 -7.78 7.06
N THR A 332 3.12 -6.98 5.99
CA THR A 332 1.82 -6.48 5.54
C THR A 332 0.89 -7.62 5.15
N TRP A 333 1.37 -8.64 4.43
CA TRP A 333 0.58 -9.82 4.09
C TRP A 333 0.15 -10.61 5.33
N LEU A 334 1.03 -10.78 6.33
CA LEU A 334 0.74 -11.52 7.56
C LEU A 334 -0.32 -10.86 8.45
N ARG A 335 -0.64 -9.58 8.22
CA ARG A 335 -1.80 -8.92 8.84
C ARG A 335 -3.13 -9.26 8.17
N PHE A 336 -3.08 -9.74 6.92
CA PHE A 336 -4.23 -10.10 6.12
C PHE A 336 -4.53 -11.61 6.17
N ALA A 337 -3.49 -12.45 6.17
CA ALA A 337 -3.62 -13.90 6.17
C ALA A 337 -2.61 -14.58 7.10
N ASP A 338 -3.02 -15.71 7.68
CA ASP A 338 -2.13 -16.62 8.42
C ASP A 338 -1.37 -17.50 7.41
N ASP A 339 -0.24 -17.01 6.91
CA ASP A 339 0.62 -17.73 5.97
C ASP A 339 1.93 -18.15 6.65
N ARG A 340 2.01 -19.45 7.00
CA ARG A 340 3.16 -20.01 7.75
C ARG A 340 4.47 -19.96 6.96
N GLU A 341 4.42 -20.11 5.64
CA GLU A 341 5.61 -20.05 4.77
C GLU A 341 6.20 -18.64 4.82
N VAL A 342 5.35 -17.63 4.64
CA VAL A 342 5.74 -16.22 4.71
C VAL A 342 6.23 -15.84 6.13
N ALA A 343 5.56 -16.31 7.18
CA ALA A 343 5.98 -16.06 8.56
C ALA A 343 7.37 -16.64 8.88
N ALA A 344 7.67 -17.84 8.39
CA ALA A 344 8.98 -18.46 8.53
C ALA A 344 10.07 -17.70 7.76
N ALA A 345 9.76 -17.21 6.55
CA ALA A 345 10.67 -16.38 5.77
C ALA A 345 10.98 -15.05 6.47
N CYS A 346 9.98 -14.37 7.05
CA CYS A 346 10.19 -13.18 7.88
C CYS A 346 11.12 -13.47 9.06
N ALA A 347 10.90 -14.57 9.80
CA ALA A 347 11.75 -14.95 10.92
C ALA A 347 13.20 -15.23 10.45
N GLY A 348 13.38 -15.90 9.31
CA GLY A 348 14.69 -16.12 8.69
C GLY A 348 15.40 -14.81 8.32
N LEU A 349 14.69 -13.86 7.72
CA LEU A 349 15.20 -12.52 7.40
C LEU A 349 15.62 -11.75 8.66
N VAL A 350 14.77 -11.74 9.70
CA VAL A 350 15.09 -11.10 10.97
C VAL A 350 16.29 -11.77 11.64
N GLY A 351 16.37 -13.10 11.62
CA GLY A 351 17.55 -13.82 12.09
C GLY A 351 18.84 -13.41 11.36
N ARG A 352 18.78 -13.20 10.03
CA ARG A 352 19.91 -12.65 9.25
C ARG A 352 20.27 -11.22 9.66
N LEU A 353 19.27 -10.37 9.85
CA LEU A 353 19.47 -9.00 10.32
C LEU A 353 20.13 -8.98 11.70
N LEU A 354 19.64 -9.76 12.66
CA LEU A 354 20.20 -9.82 14.01
C LEU A 354 21.65 -10.32 14.03
N ARG A 355 22.06 -11.22 13.11
CA ARG A 355 23.47 -11.61 12.96
C ARG A 355 24.36 -10.49 12.42
N ARG A 356 23.78 -9.53 11.68
CA ARG A 356 24.47 -8.32 11.17
C ARG A 356 24.46 -7.17 12.18
N TRP A 357 23.76 -7.31 13.29
CA TRP A 357 23.69 -6.28 14.30
C TRP A 357 25.03 -6.16 15.03
N ASP A 358 25.56 -4.96 15.04
CA ASP A 358 26.76 -4.56 15.75
C ASP A 358 26.33 -3.79 17.01
N ASP A 359 26.31 -4.48 18.15
CA ASP A 359 25.91 -3.88 19.44
C ASP A 359 26.78 -2.69 19.83
N ALA A 360 28.08 -2.71 19.49
CA ALA A 360 29.00 -1.63 19.86
C ALA A 360 28.67 -0.34 19.09
N ASN A 361 28.25 -0.44 17.83
CA ASN A 361 27.89 0.70 17.00
C ASN A 361 26.38 0.98 16.94
N GLY A 362 25.56 0.05 17.44
CA GLY A 362 24.10 0.09 17.34
C GLY A 362 23.59 0.12 15.90
N VAL A 363 24.24 -0.58 14.97
CA VAL A 363 23.87 -0.60 13.54
C VAL A 363 23.77 -2.01 13.00
N PHE A 364 23.02 -2.16 11.91
CA PHE A 364 23.18 -3.32 11.04
C PHE A 364 24.30 -3.05 10.04
N ARG A 365 25.28 -3.95 9.95
CA ARG A 365 26.36 -3.85 8.97
C ARG A 365 25.95 -4.49 7.65
N PHE A 366 25.86 -3.66 6.63
CA PHE A 366 25.60 -4.02 5.24
C PHE A 366 26.77 -3.60 4.35
N GLY A 367 26.88 -4.28 3.22
CA GLY A 367 27.91 -4.05 2.21
C GLY A 367 28.07 -2.60 1.77
N GLU A 368 26.94 -1.94 1.52
CA GLU A 368 26.88 -0.55 1.04
C GLU A 368 27.52 0.47 2.00
N GLY A 369 27.61 0.14 3.28
CA GLY A 369 28.22 0.99 4.30
C GLY A 369 29.71 0.73 4.55
N ILE A 370 30.29 -0.32 3.94
CA ILE A 370 31.69 -0.72 4.14
C ILE A 370 32.58 0.07 3.18
N ARG A 371 33.39 0.98 3.73
CA ARG A 371 34.46 1.67 2.99
C ARG A 371 35.75 0.86 3.07
N SER A 372 36.30 0.45 1.93
CA SER A 372 37.55 -0.31 1.88
C SER A 372 38.65 0.45 2.63
N ARG A 373 39.24 -0.17 3.65
CA ARG A 373 40.35 0.33 4.49
C ARG A 373 40.00 1.36 5.59
N SER A 374 38.71 1.59 5.89
CA SER A 374 38.32 2.47 7.00
C SER A 374 37.62 1.70 8.13
N PRO A 375 37.96 1.94 9.41
CA PRO A 375 37.17 1.42 10.54
C PRO A 375 35.83 2.15 10.71
N VAL A 376 35.50 3.08 9.80
CA VAL A 376 34.28 3.89 9.82
C VAL A 376 33.21 3.22 8.96
N TYR A 377 32.05 2.98 9.57
CA TYR A 377 30.85 2.51 8.88
C TYR A 377 29.99 3.70 8.45
N GLU A 378 29.58 3.74 7.18
CA GLU A 378 28.61 4.72 6.68
C GLU A 378 27.20 4.12 6.75
N GLU A 379 26.33 4.70 7.56
CA GLU A 379 24.94 4.28 7.65
C GLU A 379 24.05 5.21 6.81
N PRO A 380 23.34 4.70 5.79
CA PRO A 380 22.28 5.43 5.13
C PRO A 380 21.04 5.49 6.05
N LEU A 381 21.00 6.48 6.93
CA LEU A 381 19.98 6.62 7.97
C LEU A 381 18.56 6.64 7.42
N TRP A 382 18.32 7.28 6.28
CA TRP A 382 16.98 7.31 5.68
C TRP A 382 16.52 5.93 5.18
N VAL A 383 17.45 5.08 4.74
CA VAL A 383 17.16 3.69 4.34
C VAL A 383 16.89 2.84 5.57
N THR A 384 17.73 2.98 6.61
CA THR A 384 17.52 2.24 7.86
C THR A 384 16.19 2.62 8.52
N ALA A 385 15.93 3.92 8.65
CA ALA A 385 14.72 4.44 9.28
C ALA A 385 13.47 4.26 8.42
N GLY A 386 13.57 4.44 7.10
CA GLY A 386 12.43 4.41 6.20
C GLY A 386 12.08 3.03 5.67
N CYS A 387 13.07 2.15 5.50
CA CYS A 387 12.89 0.82 4.92
C CYS A 387 12.89 -0.27 5.97
N LEU A 388 13.93 -0.31 6.81
CA LEU A 388 14.15 -1.43 7.73
C LEU A 388 13.32 -1.33 9.02
N VAL A 389 13.30 -0.16 9.66
CA VAL A 389 12.59 0.04 10.93
C VAL A 389 11.09 -0.27 10.83
N PRO A 390 10.36 0.11 9.76
CA PRO A 390 8.95 -0.25 9.63
C PRO A 390 8.71 -1.77 9.56
N GLY A 391 9.53 -2.51 8.80
CA GLY A 391 9.45 -3.96 8.73
C GLY A 391 9.75 -4.64 10.06
N LEU A 392 10.82 -4.23 10.75
CA LEU A 392 11.14 -4.73 12.09
C LEU A 392 10.05 -4.41 13.13
N ARG A 393 9.42 -3.23 13.05
CA ARG A 393 8.32 -2.85 13.92
C ARG A 393 7.09 -3.72 13.67
N ALA A 394 6.77 -4.01 12.41
CA ALA A 394 5.66 -4.91 12.08
C ALA A 394 5.92 -6.33 12.61
N TYR A 395 7.13 -6.85 12.41
CA TYR A 395 7.57 -8.12 12.98
C TYR A 395 7.50 -8.17 14.51
N GLU A 396 8.02 -7.15 15.21
CA GLU A 396 7.97 -7.06 16.68
C GLU A 396 6.52 -7.04 17.17
N LEU A 397 5.64 -6.28 16.52
CA LEU A 397 4.25 -6.20 16.92
C LEU A 397 3.53 -7.56 16.83
N ARG A 398 3.88 -8.37 15.82
CA ARG A 398 3.33 -9.72 15.61
C ARG A 398 3.92 -10.77 16.55
N THR A 399 5.22 -10.74 16.77
CA THR A 399 5.95 -11.81 17.48
C THR A 399 6.24 -11.51 18.95
N ARG A 400 6.21 -10.22 19.34
CA ARG A 400 6.68 -9.73 20.64
C ARG A 400 8.13 -10.09 20.94
N ASP A 401 8.96 -10.20 19.90
CA ASP A 401 10.38 -10.50 20.02
C ASP A 401 11.11 -9.37 20.78
N ARG A 402 11.56 -9.68 21.99
CA ARG A 402 12.25 -8.73 22.88
C ARG A 402 13.56 -8.20 22.28
N ARG A 403 14.33 -9.04 21.60
CA ARG A 403 15.62 -8.61 21.02
C ARG A 403 15.38 -7.63 19.89
N VAL A 404 14.37 -7.86 19.05
CA VAL A 404 13.96 -6.91 18.01
C VAL A 404 13.49 -5.58 18.64
N ALA A 405 12.72 -5.63 19.73
CA ALA A 405 12.28 -4.42 20.44
C ALA A 405 13.47 -3.60 20.99
N GLU A 406 14.48 -4.24 21.56
CA GLU A 406 15.70 -3.59 22.06
C GLU A 406 16.48 -2.90 20.92
N VAL A 407 16.68 -3.61 19.80
CA VAL A 407 17.33 -3.07 18.60
C VAL A 407 16.57 -1.86 18.04
N LEU A 408 15.25 -1.97 17.91
CA LEU A 408 14.38 -0.86 17.48
C LEU A 408 14.52 0.36 18.39
N ALA A 409 14.59 0.16 19.71
CA ALA A 409 14.74 1.25 20.66
C ALA A 409 16.09 1.98 20.51
N VAL A 410 17.18 1.25 20.20
CA VAL A 410 18.49 1.84 19.91
C VAL A 410 18.45 2.68 18.64
N LEU A 411 17.94 2.12 17.54
CA LEU A 411 17.83 2.80 16.24
C LEU A 411 16.99 4.07 16.34
N GLN A 412 15.80 3.99 16.92
CA GLN A 412 14.89 5.12 17.05
C GLN A 412 15.48 6.22 17.94
N ARG A 413 16.16 5.86 19.02
CA ARG A 413 16.86 6.80 19.90
C ARG A 413 17.95 7.56 19.16
N ARG A 414 18.77 6.86 18.35
CA ARG A 414 19.83 7.50 17.55
C ARG A 414 19.25 8.45 16.51
N VAL A 415 18.29 7.99 15.69
CA VAL A 415 17.65 8.82 14.67
C VAL A 415 17.05 10.08 15.31
N ARG A 416 16.33 9.92 16.43
CA ARG A 416 15.79 11.05 17.20
C ARG A 416 16.88 12.02 17.65
N GLN A 417 17.95 11.55 18.27
CA GLN A 417 19.05 12.41 18.74
C GLN A 417 19.66 13.21 17.58
N LEU A 418 19.91 12.54 16.45
CA LEU A 418 20.48 13.18 15.26
C LEU A 418 19.54 14.21 14.64
N VAL A 419 18.24 13.93 14.57
CA VAL A 419 17.24 14.87 14.04
C VAL A 419 17.07 16.08 14.98
N LEU A 420 17.10 15.87 16.29
CA LEU A 420 16.85 16.90 17.30
C LEU A 420 18.07 17.74 17.72
N ASN A 421 19.26 17.49 17.17
CA ASN A 421 20.50 18.18 17.55
C ASN A 421 20.60 19.67 17.13
N GLY A 422 19.52 20.25 16.60
CA GLY A 422 19.41 21.68 16.29
C GLY A 422 20.12 22.14 15.01
N LYS A 423 20.88 21.26 14.35
CA LYS A 423 21.61 21.62 13.12
C LYS A 423 20.66 21.71 11.91
N PRO A 424 20.90 22.63 10.95
CA PRO A 424 20.13 22.73 9.71
C PRO A 424 20.08 21.42 8.91
N GLY A 425 18.97 21.17 8.21
CA GLY A 425 18.75 19.97 7.39
C GLY A 425 18.48 18.68 8.19
N LEU A 426 18.19 17.60 7.47
CA LEU A 426 17.93 16.27 8.02
C LEU A 426 19.14 15.35 7.86
N PRO A 427 19.53 14.59 8.89
CA PRO A 427 20.69 13.68 8.86
C PRO A 427 20.37 12.43 8.04
N LEU A 428 20.62 12.49 6.74
CA LEU A 428 20.32 11.36 5.84
C LEU A 428 21.38 10.25 5.90
N ARG A 429 22.60 10.60 6.31
CA ARG A 429 23.71 9.65 6.50
C ARG A 429 24.50 10.00 7.75
N CYS A 430 25.08 9.00 8.39
CA CYS A 430 26.08 9.21 9.43
C CYS A 430 27.26 8.25 9.30
N TRP A 431 28.37 8.63 9.91
CA TRP A 431 29.59 7.83 9.96
C TRP A 431 29.87 7.44 11.41
N LEU A 432 30.11 6.15 11.63
CA LEU A 432 30.24 5.56 12.96
C LEU A 432 31.61 4.90 13.11
N ARG A 433 32.25 5.12 14.26
CA ARG A 433 33.49 4.46 14.68
C ARG A 433 33.41 4.17 16.16
N ALA A 434 33.50 2.88 16.53
CA ALA A 434 33.50 2.43 17.93
C ALA A 434 32.34 3.02 18.78
N GLY A 435 31.12 2.99 18.25
CA GLY A 435 29.93 3.51 18.93
C GLY A 435 29.71 5.01 18.81
N GLN A 436 30.68 5.75 18.28
CA GLN A 436 30.62 7.19 18.19
C GLN A 436 30.30 7.67 16.78
N ILE A 437 29.44 8.69 16.70
CA ILE A 437 29.14 9.38 15.45
C ILE A 437 30.29 10.35 15.18
N VAL A 438 31.14 10.01 14.20
CA VAL A 438 32.31 10.84 13.81
C VAL A 438 31.96 11.84 12.71
N GLY A 439 30.78 11.72 12.09
CA GLY A 439 30.27 12.69 11.13
C GLY A 439 28.83 12.41 10.71
N GLN A 440 28.22 13.37 10.00
CA GLN A 440 26.89 13.24 9.40
C GLN A 440 26.76 14.08 8.14
N ALA A 441 25.99 13.60 7.15
CA ALA A 441 25.54 14.39 6.01
C ALA A 441 24.11 14.85 6.28
N ARG A 442 23.92 16.18 6.32
CA ARG A 442 22.58 16.78 6.48
C ARG A 442 22.15 17.41 5.18
N VAL A 443 20.92 17.13 4.77
CA VAL A 443 20.36 17.61 3.51
C VAL A 443 18.97 18.17 3.78
N GLY A 444 18.65 19.32 3.20
CA GLY A 444 17.28 19.84 3.12
C GLY A 444 16.78 19.71 1.68
N GLY A 445 15.48 19.77 1.46
CA GLY A 445 14.95 19.79 0.09
C GLY A 445 15.04 18.44 -0.63
N THR A 446 14.97 17.31 0.08
CA THR A 446 15.05 15.97 -0.53
C THR A 446 13.98 14.99 -0.01
N PRO A 447 13.39 14.14 -0.88
CA PRO A 447 12.32 13.20 -0.51
C PRO A 447 12.75 12.15 0.52
N SER A 448 14.04 11.81 0.58
CA SER A 448 14.61 10.92 1.59
C SER A 448 14.38 11.39 3.03
N GLY A 449 14.16 12.70 3.22
CA GLY A 449 13.78 13.26 4.52
C GLY A 449 12.46 12.70 5.05
N TYR A 450 11.50 12.38 4.19
CA TYR A 450 10.22 11.80 4.60
C TYR A 450 10.40 10.38 5.13
N LEU A 451 11.20 9.57 4.44
CA LEU A 451 11.54 8.21 4.83
C LEU A 451 12.32 8.17 6.15
N LEU A 452 13.26 9.10 6.37
CA LEU A 452 13.96 9.22 7.64
C LEU A 452 12.99 9.35 8.84
N LEU A 453 11.91 10.11 8.67
CA LEU A 453 10.94 10.36 9.74
C LEU A 453 9.96 9.20 9.96
N GLU A 454 9.74 8.33 8.96
CA GLU A 454 8.89 7.13 9.08
C GLU A 454 9.40 6.16 10.17
N GLY A 455 10.72 6.13 10.38
CA GLY A 455 11.34 5.31 11.41
C GLY A 455 11.10 5.79 12.85
N LEU A 456 10.63 7.03 13.06
CA LEU A 456 10.43 7.56 14.41
C LEU A 456 9.16 7.03 15.06
N ALA A 457 9.19 6.89 16.39
CA ALA A 457 7.99 6.65 17.17
C ALA A 457 7.07 7.89 17.14
N PRO A 458 5.73 7.74 17.25
CA PRO A 458 4.79 8.87 17.11
C PRO A 458 5.09 10.08 18.00
N ARG A 459 5.47 9.84 19.26
CA ARG A 459 5.84 10.91 20.21
C ARG A 459 7.07 11.69 19.76
N ASP A 460 8.10 10.98 19.29
CA ASP A 460 9.36 11.57 18.87
C ASP A 460 9.22 12.28 17.52
N LEU A 461 8.46 11.71 16.59
CA LEU A 461 8.05 12.36 15.35
C LEU A 461 7.37 13.71 15.62
N SER A 462 6.36 13.73 16.51
CA SER A 462 5.65 14.97 16.87
C SER A 462 6.59 16.03 17.46
N ARG A 463 7.62 15.62 18.22
CA ARG A 463 8.65 16.53 18.72
C ARG A 463 9.57 17.03 17.60
N CYS A 464 9.95 16.18 16.66
CA CYS A 464 10.79 16.55 15.52
C CYS A 464 10.08 17.53 14.58
N LEU A 465 8.83 17.26 14.21
CA LEU A 465 8.03 18.12 13.33
C LEU A 465 7.73 19.52 13.92
N ARG A 466 7.83 19.67 15.25
CA ARG A 466 7.75 20.97 15.93
C ARG A 466 9.00 21.83 15.78
N ARG A 467 10.12 21.29 15.30
CA ARG A 467 11.35 22.06 15.07
C ARG A 467 11.31 22.79 13.72
N GLY A 468 11.62 24.08 13.73
CA GLY A 468 11.74 24.91 12.52
C GLY A 468 12.67 24.30 11.45
N PRO A 469 13.91 23.88 11.81
CA PRO A 469 14.84 23.27 10.84
C PRO A 469 14.30 22.00 10.16
N VAL A 470 13.53 21.18 10.88
CA VAL A 470 12.91 19.96 10.30
C VAL A 470 11.82 20.34 9.31
N ARG A 471 10.94 21.28 9.66
CA ARG A 471 9.89 21.75 8.73
C ARG A 471 10.48 22.41 7.49
N SER A 472 11.51 23.24 7.65
CA SER A 472 12.20 23.87 6.53
C SER A 472 12.86 22.83 5.61
N ALA A 473 13.47 21.77 6.17
CA ALA A 473 14.06 20.71 5.37
C ALA A 473 13.06 19.90 4.54
N LEU A 474 11.80 19.80 4.97
CA LEU A 474 10.70 19.17 4.24
C LEU A 474 9.93 20.14 3.36
N GLY A 475 10.15 21.45 3.57
CA GLY A 475 9.25 22.52 3.14
C GLY A 475 9.02 22.54 1.65
N ASP A 476 10.01 22.19 0.83
CA ASP A 476 9.97 22.36 -0.62
C ASP A 476 9.95 21.03 -1.41
N VAL A 477 9.52 19.94 -0.78
CA VAL A 477 9.65 18.59 -1.33
C VAL A 477 8.32 17.84 -1.32
N PRO A 478 7.95 17.12 -2.39
CA PRO A 478 8.57 17.16 -3.72
C PRO A 478 8.49 18.57 -4.33
N GLY A 479 9.59 18.98 -4.96
CA GLY A 479 9.65 20.22 -5.71
C GLY A 479 8.81 20.05 -6.98
N GLU A 480 8.11 21.10 -7.38
CA GLU A 480 7.25 21.06 -8.54
C GLU A 480 8.01 20.81 -9.85
N ASP A 481 9.26 21.27 -9.92
CA ASP A 481 10.17 21.10 -11.06
C ASP A 481 11.22 19.99 -10.84
N ASP A 482 10.92 19.03 -9.96
CA ASP A 482 11.78 17.87 -9.75
C ASP A 482 11.85 17.02 -11.01
N VAL A 483 13.07 16.79 -11.51
CA VAL A 483 13.35 15.96 -12.71
C VAL A 483 12.97 14.49 -12.53
N ASP A 484 12.78 14.06 -11.27
CA ASP A 484 12.32 12.74 -10.87
C ASP A 484 11.08 12.86 -9.94
N LEU A 485 10.14 13.73 -10.37
CA LEU A 485 8.91 14.01 -9.65
C LEU A 485 8.14 12.75 -9.20
N PRO A 486 7.97 11.70 -10.03
CA PRO A 486 7.24 10.50 -9.60
C PRO A 486 7.90 9.79 -8.43
N THR A 487 9.24 9.68 -8.42
CA THR A 487 9.99 9.06 -7.33
C THR A 487 9.86 9.90 -6.06
N SER A 488 10.10 11.20 -6.14
CA SER A 488 9.99 12.11 -4.99
C SER A 488 8.59 12.17 -4.42
N PHE A 489 7.56 12.20 -5.29
CA PHE A 489 6.16 12.09 -4.89
C PHE A 489 5.90 10.80 -4.14
N THR A 490 6.30 9.67 -4.71
CA THR A 490 5.99 8.35 -4.15
C THR A 490 6.69 8.13 -2.81
N MET A 491 7.96 8.50 -2.68
CA MET A 491 8.70 8.46 -1.42
C MET A 491 7.99 9.24 -0.30
N ALA A 492 7.49 10.44 -0.61
CA ALA A 492 6.78 11.25 0.35
C ALA A 492 5.40 10.65 0.63
N ALA A 493 4.52 10.58 -0.38
CA ALA A 493 3.12 10.17 -0.23
C ALA A 493 2.94 8.75 0.33
N ARG A 494 3.91 7.85 0.19
CA ARG A 494 3.81 6.54 0.86
C ARG A 494 4.03 6.61 2.37
N CYS A 495 4.68 7.64 2.91
CA CYS A 495 4.98 7.72 4.34
C CYS A 495 3.69 7.85 5.17
N TRP A 496 3.47 6.92 6.09
CA TRP A 496 2.24 6.86 6.88
C TRP A 496 2.05 8.09 7.78
N TRP A 497 3.16 8.68 8.21
CA TRP A 497 3.12 9.84 9.09
C TRP A 497 2.57 11.11 8.44
N ILE A 498 2.58 11.26 7.09
CA ILE A 498 1.98 12.41 6.40
C ILE A 498 0.46 12.48 6.59
N TYR A 499 -0.13 11.38 7.04
CA TYR A 499 -1.55 11.27 7.30
C TYR A 499 -1.88 11.38 8.81
N ARG A 500 -0.87 11.48 9.68
CA ARG A 500 -0.92 11.68 11.15
C ARG A 500 -0.65 13.13 11.50
#